data_AF-A0A8J3KGT4-F1
#
_entry.id   AF-A0A8J3KGT4-F1
#
_cell.length_a   1.000
_cell.length_b   1.000
_cell.length_c   1.000
_cell.angle_alpha   90.00
_cell.angle_beta   90.00
_cell.angle_gamma   90.00
#
_symmetry.space_group_name_H-M   'P 1'
#
loop_
_entity.id
_entity.type
_entity.pdbx_description
1 polymer ?
#
loop_
_entity_poly.entity_id
_entity_poly.type
_entity_poly.pdbx_seq_one_letter_code
_entity_poly.pdbx_strand_id
1 'polypeptide(L)'
;MAAMSEYVDLYCERLAPGLFGEPLNLFSNLAFLVASGLLLWLLAGQVRPVPFSVWLLPVLLGVVGLASAAFHAFATRATSAADSTAIAVFILVAVVTLVHWMWGVRWRWAWLAAPVYLVLSVGIGALAQWLGGERATLGGYLPALVGLALFGLAVRLTTPASVAGFGNLLLAATGVFAVSLALRTADLPLCATAPVGTHFVWHVLNAVVLFLVGYAVLRRWQRTPPR
;
A
#
# COMPACT_ATOMS: atom_id res chain seq x y z
N MET A 1 -3.72 -28.14 7.25
CA MET A 1 -2.30 -27.71 7.20
C MET A 1 -1.70 -27.84 5.81
N ALA A 2 -1.93 -28.94 5.07
CA ALA A 2 -1.42 -29.12 3.69
C ALA A 2 -1.80 -28.01 2.69
N ALA A 3 -2.99 -27.42 2.80
CA ALA A 3 -3.43 -26.33 1.90
C ALA A 3 -2.62 -25.02 2.08
N MET A 4 -2.04 -24.76 3.25
CA MET A 4 -1.29 -23.52 3.51
C MET A 4 0.14 -23.55 2.95
N SER A 5 0.70 -24.73 2.78
CA SER A 5 2.01 -24.96 2.15
C SER A 5 1.94 -25.17 0.63
N GLU A 6 0.74 -25.12 0.04
CA GLU A 6 0.55 -25.29 -1.39
C GLU A 6 1.25 -24.17 -2.17
N TYR A 7 1.95 -24.56 -3.23
CA TYR A 7 2.72 -23.67 -4.09
C TYR A 7 1.79 -22.75 -4.89
N VAL A 8 2.24 -21.51 -5.08
CA VAL A 8 1.49 -20.45 -5.77
C VAL A 8 2.39 -19.83 -6.83
N ASP A 9 1.90 -19.86 -8.08
CA ASP A 9 2.59 -19.31 -9.25
C ASP A 9 1.71 -18.24 -9.90
N LEU A 10 2.16 -16.98 -9.86
CA LEU A 10 1.35 -15.82 -10.25
C LEU A 10 2.08 -14.80 -11.13
N TYR A 11 3.39 -14.94 -11.34
CA TYR A 11 4.22 -13.88 -11.94
C TYR A 11 5.17 -14.46 -12.98
N CYS A 12 5.49 -13.67 -14.02
CA CYS A 12 6.32 -14.16 -15.13
C CYS A 12 7.70 -14.67 -14.70
N GLU A 13 8.32 -13.98 -13.73
CA GLU A 13 9.67 -14.32 -13.27
C GLU A 13 9.71 -15.70 -12.58
N ARG A 14 8.56 -16.23 -12.13
CA ARG A 14 8.50 -17.44 -11.31
C ARG A 14 8.98 -18.67 -12.07
N LEU A 15 10.10 -19.24 -11.62
CA LEU A 15 10.61 -20.53 -12.12
C LEU A 15 10.51 -21.66 -11.09
N ALA A 16 10.59 -21.33 -9.79
CA ALA A 16 10.55 -22.28 -8.69
C ALA A 16 10.31 -21.56 -7.33
N PRO A 17 10.09 -22.30 -6.22
CA PRO A 17 10.32 -21.77 -4.88
C PRO A 17 11.80 -21.44 -4.62
N GLY A 18 12.08 -20.60 -3.62
CA GLY A 18 13.42 -20.26 -3.16
C GLY A 18 13.93 -18.90 -3.64
N LEU A 19 15.10 -18.51 -3.14
CA LEU A 19 15.72 -17.19 -3.37
C LEU A 19 16.03 -16.90 -4.86
N PHE A 20 16.20 -17.95 -5.66
CA PHE A 20 16.50 -17.85 -7.09
C PHE A 20 15.28 -18.06 -7.98
N GLY A 21 14.11 -18.29 -7.37
CA GLY A 21 12.86 -18.53 -8.09
C GLY A 21 12.28 -17.27 -8.72
N GLU A 22 12.42 -16.13 -8.05
CA GLU A 22 12.04 -14.80 -8.54
C GLU A 22 12.97 -13.71 -7.93
N PRO A 23 14.25 -13.63 -8.34
CA PRO A 23 15.23 -12.76 -7.70
C PRO A 23 14.86 -11.27 -7.79
N LEU A 24 14.37 -10.76 -8.92
CA LEU A 24 14.00 -9.36 -9.07
C LEU A 24 12.78 -9.02 -8.21
N ASN A 25 11.74 -9.85 -8.23
CA ASN A 25 10.57 -9.65 -7.36
C ASN A 25 10.95 -9.75 -5.87
N LEU A 26 11.84 -10.67 -5.51
CA LEU A 26 12.36 -10.78 -4.14
C LEU A 26 13.15 -9.54 -3.72
N PHE A 27 14.17 -9.12 -4.48
CA PHE A 27 15.07 -8.04 -4.07
C PHE A 27 14.47 -6.64 -4.25
N SER A 28 13.50 -6.46 -5.15
CA SER A 28 12.78 -5.19 -5.27
C SER A 28 12.00 -4.83 -4.00
N ASN A 29 11.72 -5.80 -3.12
CA ASN A 29 11.13 -5.54 -1.80
C ASN A 29 12.05 -4.76 -0.84
N LEU A 30 13.36 -4.68 -1.11
CA LEU A 30 14.26 -3.77 -0.39
C LEU A 30 13.81 -2.31 -0.50
N ALA A 31 13.09 -1.93 -1.57
CA ALA A 31 12.53 -0.59 -1.71
C ALA A 31 11.57 -0.23 -0.57
N PHE A 32 10.75 -1.17 -0.10
CA PHE A 32 9.88 -0.97 1.07
C PHE A 32 10.71 -0.76 2.34
N LEU A 33 11.77 -1.55 2.56
CA LEU A 33 12.63 -1.39 3.73
C LEU A 33 13.37 -0.05 3.74
N VAL A 34 13.84 0.39 2.57
CA VAL A 34 14.45 1.72 2.41
C VAL A 34 13.43 2.82 2.71
N ALA A 35 12.22 2.75 2.11
CA ALA A 35 11.15 3.71 2.37
C ALA A 35 10.75 3.77 3.86
N SER A 36 10.64 2.61 4.51
CA SER A 36 10.39 2.48 5.95
C SER A 36 11.52 3.15 6.74
N GLY A 37 12.77 2.77 6.48
CA GLY A 37 13.95 3.31 7.16
C GLY A 37 14.09 4.82 7.02
N LEU A 38 13.80 5.38 5.84
CA LEU A 38 13.80 6.83 5.62
C LEU A 38 12.77 7.54 6.50
N LEU A 39 11.53 7.03 6.59
CA LEU A 39 10.51 7.60 7.46
C LEU A 39 10.87 7.45 8.96
N LEU A 40 11.39 6.29 9.37
CA LEU A 40 11.85 6.07 10.75
C LEU A 40 13.01 7.01 11.11
N TRP A 41 13.94 7.24 10.19
CA TRP A 41 15.05 8.19 10.36
C TRP A 41 14.54 9.62 10.53
N LEU A 42 13.60 10.05 9.68
CA LEU A 42 12.95 11.36 9.82
C LEU A 42 12.22 11.52 11.17
N LEU A 43 11.63 10.43 11.68
CA LEU A 43 10.96 10.40 12.97
C LEU A 43 11.91 10.43 14.17
N ALA A 44 13.05 9.74 14.08
CA ALA A 44 14.07 9.73 15.12
C ALA A 44 14.67 11.13 15.35
N GLY A 45 14.70 11.98 14.31
CA GLY A 45 15.19 13.36 14.41
C GLY A 45 14.21 14.36 15.02
N GLN A 46 13.05 13.93 15.53
CA GLN A 46 12.03 14.84 16.06
C GLN A 46 12.28 15.17 17.53
N VAL A 47 12.25 16.47 17.87
CA VAL A 47 12.51 16.96 19.24
C VAL A 47 11.35 16.71 20.19
N ARG A 48 10.12 16.67 19.67
CA ARG A 48 8.91 16.43 20.47
C ARG A 48 8.44 14.98 20.35
N PRO A 49 7.76 14.44 21.38
CA PRO A 49 7.24 13.07 21.35
C PRO A 49 6.35 12.81 20.13
N VAL A 50 6.74 11.80 19.35
CA VAL A 50 6.00 11.36 18.16
C VAL A 50 4.85 10.44 18.61
N PRO A 51 3.60 10.72 18.20
CA PRO A 51 2.48 9.84 18.48
C PRO A 51 2.64 8.46 17.84
N PHE A 52 2.18 7.42 18.54
CA PHE A 52 2.22 6.04 18.06
C PHE A 52 1.65 5.87 16.63
N SER A 53 0.57 6.56 16.29
CA SER A 53 -0.04 6.47 14.95
C SER A 53 0.86 6.96 13.81
N VAL A 54 1.82 7.84 14.09
CA VAL A 54 2.79 8.30 13.09
C VAL A 54 3.94 7.30 12.96
N TRP A 55 4.39 6.70 14.05
CA TRP A 55 5.38 5.60 14.04
C TRP A 55 4.86 4.32 13.40
N LEU A 56 3.56 4.05 13.54
CA LEU A 56 2.98 2.79 13.10
C LEU A 56 3.04 2.61 11.57
N LEU A 57 2.82 3.68 10.80
CA LEU A 57 2.83 3.60 9.33
C LEU A 57 4.17 3.13 8.74
N PRO A 58 5.34 3.71 9.10
CA PRO A 58 6.61 3.21 8.56
C PRO A 58 6.96 1.81 9.07
N VAL A 59 6.55 1.42 10.28
CA VAL A 59 6.72 0.04 10.76
C VAL A 59 5.91 -0.92 9.89
N LEU A 60 4.62 -0.63 9.66
CA LEU A 60 3.76 -1.45 8.80
C LEU A 60 4.26 -1.49 7.36
N LEU A 61 4.83 -0.40 6.83
CA LEU A 61 5.48 -0.37 5.53
C LEU A 61 6.64 -1.38 5.47
N GLY A 62 7.48 -1.43 6.51
CA GLY A 62 8.54 -2.44 6.62
C GLY A 62 7.99 -3.86 6.69
N VAL A 63 6.91 -4.08 7.44
CA VAL A 63 6.22 -5.38 7.52
C VAL A 63 5.67 -5.81 6.17
N VAL A 64 5.10 -4.90 5.37
CA VAL A 64 4.68 -5.18 3.99
C VAL A 64 5.87 -5.68 3.15
N GLY A 65 7.01 -4.98 3.20
CA GLY A 65 8.22 -5.40 2.49
C GLY A 65 8.72 -6.79 2.90
N LEU A 66 8.72 -7.09 4.20
CA LEU A 66 9.14 -8.40 4.71
C LEU A 66 8.16 -9.52 4.32
N ALA A 67 6.85 -9.27 4.41
CA ALA A 67 5.83 -10.25 4.07
C ALA A 67 5.82 -10.55 2.56
N SER A 68 5.96 -9.51 1.73
CA SER A 68 6.07 -9.66 0.28
C SER A 68 7.36 -10.37 -0.12
N ALA A 69 8.52 -9.99 0.46
CA ALA A 69 9.77 -10.72 0.25
C ALA A 69 9.65 -12.21 0.64
N ALA A 70 8.96 -12.51 1.74
CA ALA A 70 8.70 -13.90 2.14
C ALA A 70 7.84 -14.63 1.10
N PHE A 71 6.83 -13.98 0.51
CA PHE A 71 6.06 -14.59 -0.57
C PHE A 71 6.95 -14.87 -1.80
N HIS A 72 7.80 -13.94 -2.19
CA HIS A 72 8.69 -14.16 -3.34
C HIS A 72 9.74 -15.25 -3.09
N ALA A 73 10.19 -15.42 -1.85
CA ALA A 73 11.12 -16.47 -1.45
C ALA A 73 10.45 -17.86 -1.31
N PHE A 74 9.24 -17.96 -0.75
CA PHE A 74 8.64 -19.26 -0.38
C PHE A 74 7.49 -19.71 -1.29
N ALA A 75 6.78 -18.78 -1.94
CA ALA A 75 5.71 -19.04 -2.89
C ALA A 75 4.60 -19.97 -2.38
N THR A 76 4.20 -19.82 -1.12
CA THR A 76 3.11 -20.62 -0.52
C THR A 76 1.83 -19.80 -0.35
N ARG A 77 0.67 -20.47 -0.26
CA ARG A 77 -0.59 -19.82 0.12
C ARG A 77 -0.48 -19.05 1.44
N ALA A 78 0.25 -19.57 2.42
CA ALA A 78 0.47 -18.89 3.69
C ALA A 78 1.22 -17.56 3.52
N THR A 79 2.32 -17.56 2.77
CA THR A 79 3.10 -16.34 2.52
C THR A 79 2.38 -15.36 1.62
N SER A 80 1.61 -15.84 0.64
CA SER A 80 0.72 -15.01 -0.20
C SER A 80 -0.35 -14.30 0.64
N ALA A 81 -0.99 -15.04 1.56
CA ALA A 81 -1.97 -14.49 2.48
C ALA A 81 -1.33 -13.48 3.46
N ALA A 82 -0.12 -13.77 3.96
CA ALA A 82 0.61 -12.87 4.84
C ALA A 82 0.95 -11.54 4.16
N ASP A 83 1.42 -11.58 2.92
CA ASP A 83 1.68 -10.37 2.10
C ASP A 83 0.40 -9.53 1.93
N SER A 84 -0.66 -10.16 1.41
CA SER A 84 -1.95 -9.49 1.18
C SER A 84 -2.54 -8.92 2.48
N THR A 85 -2.39 -9.63 3.59
CA THR A 85 -2.86 -9.18 4.92
C THR A 85 -2.04 -8.00 5.41
N ALA A 86 -0.71 -8.00 5.25
CA ALA A 86 0.13 -6.88 5.64
C ALA A 86 -0.26 -5.60 4.89
N ILE A 87 -0.53 -5.71 3.59
CA ILE A 87 -1.01 -4.59 2.76
C ILE A 87 -2.38 -4.11 3.27
N ALA A 88 -3.32 -5.01 3.51
CA ALA A 88 -4.66 -4.66 4.01
C ALA A 88 -4.58 -3.93 5.36
N VAL A 89 -3.76 -4.43 6.29
CA VAL A 89 -3.54 -3.79 7.60
C VAL A 89 -2.94 -2.39 7.43
N PHE A 90 -1.94 -2.21 6.57
CA PHE A 90 -1.39 -0.89 6.26
C PHE A 90 -2.50 0.05 5.78
N ILE A 91 -3.31 -0.38 4.81
CA ILE A 91 -4.38 0.45 4.23
C ILE A 91 -5.39 0.85 5.31
N LEU A 92 -5.86 -0.10 6.13
CA LEU A 92 -6.84 0.16 7.19
C LEU A 92 -6.30 1.14 8.23
N VAL A 93 -5.05 0.98 8.65
CA VAL A 93 -4.40 1.91 9.58
C VAL A 93 -4.19 3.28 8.93
N ALA A 94 -3.80 3.31 7.66
CA ALA A 94 -3.59 4.54 6.91
C ALA A 94 -4.88 5.35 6.77
N VAL A 95 -6.02 4.73 6.39
CA VAL A 95 -7.29 5.47 6.25
C VAL A 95 -7.76 6.06 7.58
N VAL A 96 -7.65 5.30 8.68
CA VAL A 96 -7.99 5.79 10.03
C VAL A 96 -7.08 6.95 10.44
N THR A 97 -5.78 6.80 10.19
CA THR A 97 -4.77 7.80 10.52
C THR A 97 -4.92 9.08 9.68
N LEU A 98 -5.22 8.95 8.38
CA LEU A 98 -5.49 10.08 7.49
C LEU A 98 -6.75 10.84 7.92
N VAL A 99 -7.85 10.15 8.27
CA VAL A 99 -9.07 10.78 8.78
C VAL A 99 -8.78 11.61 10.04
N HIS A 100 -8.01 11.04 10.97
CA HIS A 100 -7.63 11.75 12.19
C HIS A 100 -6.75 12.98 11.89
N TRP A 101 -5.65 12.81 11.16
CA TRP A 101 -4.66 13.87 11.00
C TRP A 101 -5.08 14.96 10.03
N MET A 102 -5.80 14.62 8.95
CA MET A 102 -6.19 15.60 7.93
C MET A 102 -7.40 16.42 8.38
N TRP A 103 -8.41 15.80 9.01
CA TRP A 103 -9.64 16.50 9.44
C TRP A 103 -9.73 16.76 10.95
N GLY A 104 -8.78 16.30 11.76
CA GLY A 104 -8.83 16.48 13.22
C GLY A 104 -9.91 15.65 13.93
N VAL A 105 -10.47 14.64 13.25
CA VAL A 105 -11.51 13.76 13.79
C VAL A 105 -10.98 13.00 15.00
N ARG A 106 -11.71 12.98 16.11
CA ARG A 106 -11.28 12.27 17.33
C ARG A 106 -11.13 10.76 17.05
N TRP A 107 -10.13 10.11 17.66
CA TRP A 107 -9.81 8.69 17.42
C TRP A 107 -11.01 7.74 17.49
N ARG A 108 -11.88 7.89 18.49
CA ARG A 108 -13.11 7.07 18.64
C ARG A 108 -14.01 7.07 17.40
N TRP A 109 -13.99 8.14 16.61
CA TRP A 109 -14.75 8.27 15.36
C TRP A 109 -13.90 7.98 14.13
N ALA A 110 -12.60 8.29 14.17
CA ALA A 110 -11.68 8.00 13.06
C ALA A 110 -11.62 6.48 12.75
N TRP A 111 -11.77 5.63 13.77
CA TRP A 111 -11.83 4.17 13.60
C TRP A 111 -12.99 3.68 12.72
N LEU A 112 -14.06 4.46 12.56
CA LEU A 112 -15.15 4.13 11.63
C LEU A 112 -14.70 4.15 10.17
N ALA A 113 -13.57 4.80 9.85
CA ALA A 113 -13.02 4.82 8.50
C ALA A 113 -12.63 3.42 7.99
N ALA A 114 -12.17 2.53 8.89
CA ALA A 114 -11.78 1.16 8.52
C ALA A 114 -12.99 0.31 8.04
N PRO A 115 -14.08 0.14 8.81
CA PRO A 115 -15.24 -0.61 8.34
C PRO A 115 -15.92 0.07 7.14
N VAL A 116 -15.96 1.41 7.07
CA VAL A 116 -16.47 2.12 5.90
C VAL A 116 -15.63 1.78 4.66
N TYR A 117 -14.31 1.82 4.77
CA TYR A 117 -13.42 1.44 3.68
C TYR A 117 -13.62 -0.02 3.25
N LEU A 118 -13.79 -0.95 4.20
CA LEU A 118 -14.05 -2.36 3.88
C LEU A 118 -15.36 -2.54 3.10
N VAL A 119 -16.46 -1.94 3.57
CA VAL A 119 -17.77 -2.01 2.89
C VAL A 119 -17.67 -1.42 1.48
N LEU A 120 -17.05 -0.25 1.34
CA LEU A 120 -16.83 0.36 0.04
C LEU A 120 -15.93 -0.50 -0.85
N SER A 121 -14.92 -1.15 -0.29
CA SER A 121 -14.01 -2.01 -1.05
C SER A 121 -14.70 -3.24 -1.61
N VAL A 122 -15.55 -3.89 -0.80
CA VAL A 122 -16.40 -4.99 -1.27
C VAL A 122 -17.37 -4.51 -2.34
N GLY A 123 -18.01 -3.35 -2.16
CA GLY A 123 -18.93 -2.78 -3.14
C GLY A 123 -18.26 -2.44 -4.48
N ILE A 124 -17.10 -1.78 -4.44
CA ILE A 124 -16.30 -1.45 -5.64
C ILE A 124 -15.83 -2.73 -6.34
N GLY A 125 -15.33 -3.71 -5.58
CA GLY A 125 -14.90 -5.00 -6.14
C GLY A 125 -16.04 -5.76 -6.82
N ALA A 126 -17.20 -5.85 -6.16
CA ALA A 126 -18.37 -6.50 -6.71
C ALA A 126 -18.90 -5.78 -7.97
N LEU A 127 -18.92 -4.45 -7.95
CA LEU A 127 -19.34 -3.65 -9.10
C LEU A 127 -18.38 -3.84 -10.29
N ALA A 128 -17.07 -3.82 -10.05
CA ALA A 128 -16.07 -4.04 -11.09
C ALA A 128 -16.19 -5.45 -11.69
N GLN A 129 -16.37 -6.47 -10.83
CA GLN A 129 -16.63 -7.84 -11.26
C GLN A 129 -17.89 -7.94 -12.12
N TRP A 130 -18.97 -7.25 -11.75
CA TRP A 130 -20.22 -7.25 -12.51
C TRP A 130 -20.09 -6.56 -13.88
N LEU A 131 -19.36 -5.45 -13.95
CA LEU A 131 -19.20 -4.67 -15.18
C LEU A 131 -18.22 -5.27 -16.18
N GLY A 132 -17.13 -5.91 -15.72
CA GLY A 132 -16.03 -6.32 -16.58
C GLY A 132 -15.31 -7.60 -16.14
N GLY A 133 -15.92 -8.38 -15.26
CA GLY A 133 -15.37 -9.64 -14.76
C GLY A 133 -14.10 -9.47 -13.95
N GLU A 134 -13.35 -10.56 -13.82
CA GLU A 134 -12.17 -10.64 -12.96
C GLU A 134 -11.08 -9.63 -13.34
N ARG A 135 -10.88 -9.39 -14.64
CA ARG A 135 -9.90 -8.42 -15.15
C ARG A 135 -10.20 -7.00 -14.66
N ALA A 136 -11.47 -6.63 -14.55
CA ALA A 136 -11.87 -5.29 -14.09
C ALA A 136 -11.59 -5.07 -12.59
N THR A 137 -11.43 -6.13 -11.80
CA THR A 137 -11.09 -6.00 -10.36
C THR A 137 -9.64 -5.57 -10.12
N LEU A 138 -8.79 -5.62 -11.15
CA LEU A 138 -7.36 -5.33 -11.10
C LEU A 138 -6.64 -6.13 -9.99
N GLY A 139 -7.01 -7.40 -9.85
CA GLY A 139 -6.49 -8.30 -8.81
C GLY A 139 -6.82 -7.86 -7.38
N GLY A 140 -7.94 -7.17 -7.19
CA GLY A 140 -8.41 -6.70 -5.88
C GLY A 140 -7.86 -5.34 -5.44
N TYR A 141 -7.03 -4.68 -6.25
CA TYR A 141 -6.41 -3.39 -5.89
C TYR A 141 -7.20 -2.16 -6.35
N LEU A 142 -8.23 -2.33 -7.20
CA LEU A 142 -9.05 -1.22 -7.66
C LEU A 142 -9.67 -0.40 -6.49
N PRO A 143 -10.23 -1.02 -5.42
CA PRO A 143 -10.69 -0.28 -4.26
C PRO A 143 -9.64 0.61 -3.60
N ALA A 144 -8.39 0.13 -3.50
CA ALA A 144 -7.30 0.91 -2.90
C ALA A 144 -6.95 2.12 -3.78
N LEU A 145 -6.96 1.96 -5.11
CA LEU A 145 -6.67 3.04 -6.05
C LEU A 145 -7.74 4.12 -5.99
N VAL A 146 -9.01 3.71 -6.08
CA VAL A 146 -10.17 4.60 -5.97
C VAL A 146 -10.19 5.28 -4.59
N GLY A 147 -9.97 4.51 -3.53
CA GLY A 147 -9.93 5.02 -2.15
C GLY A 147 -8.87 6.10 -1.97
N LEU A 148 -7.64 5.86 -2.44
CA LEU A 148 -6.56 6.85 -2.35
C LEU A 148 -6.86 8.12 -3.16
N ALA A 149 -7.43 7.98 -4.37
CA ALA A 149 -7.86 9.10 -5.20
C ALA A 149 -8.93 9.95 -4.51
N LEU A 150 -9.98 9.30 -3.99
CA LEU A 150 -11.08 9.95 -3.28
C LEU A 150 -10.60 10.62 -2.00
N PHE A 151 -9.70 9.98 -1.24
CA PHE A 151 -9.10 10.61 -0.06
C PHE A 151 -8.28 11.84 -0.43
N GLY A 152 -7.42 11.76 -1.46
CA GLY A 152 -6.63 12.90 -1.91
C GLY A 152 -7.50 14.08 -2.36
N LEU A 153 -8.56 13.79 -3.12
CA LEU A 153 -9.54 14.79 -3.56
C LEU A 153 -10.31 15.38 -2.37
N ALA A 154 -10.80 14.54 -1.45
CA ALA A 154 -11.52 14.98 -0.27
C ALA A 154 -10.64 15.89 0.61
N VAL A 155 -9.38 15.53 0.86
CA VAL A 155 -8.44 16.40 1.60
C VAL A 155 -8.29 17.74 0.87
N ARG A 156 -8.03 17.71 -0.44
CA ARG A 156 -7.82 18.93 -1.24
C ARG A 156 -9.02 19.86 -1.23
N LEU A 157 -10.25 19.32 -1.29
CA LEU A 157 -11.48 20.11 -1.47
C LEU A 157 -12.15 20.51 -0.16
N THR A 158 -11.95 19.77 0.92
CA THR A 158 -12.74 19.95 2.16
C THR A 158 -11.93 20.43 3.36
N THR A 159 -10.59 20.47 3.25
CA THR A 159 -9.73 20.93 4.35
C THR A 159 -9.20 22.34 4.12
N PRO A 160 -8.80 23.08 5.19
CA PRO A 160 -8.21 24.41 5.05
C PRO A 160 -6.95 24.39 4.18
N ALA A 161 -6.59 25.53 3.60
CA ALA A 161 -5.44 25.67 2.69
C ALA A 161 -4.10 25.15 3.29
N SER A 162 -3.93 25.22 4.62
CA SER A 162 -2.76 24.69 5.33
C SER A 162 -2.62 23.16 5.26
N VAL A 163 -3.72 22.45 5.01
CA VAL A 163 -3.83 20.98 4.91
C VAL A 163 -4.09 20.51 3.47
N ALA A 164 -4.80 21.29 2.66
CA ALA A 164 -5.18 20.93 1.29
C ALA A 164 -4.01 20.49 0.40
N GLY A 165 -2.80 21.02 0.62
CA GLY A 165 -1.59 20.60 -0.07
C GLY A 165 -1.22 19.13 0.13
N PHE A 166 -1.59 18.51 1.26
CA PHE A 166 -1.42 17.06 1.47
C PHE A 166 -2.37 16.24 0.58
N GLY A 167 -3.51 16.81 0.18
CA GLY A 167 -4.38 16.18 -0.82
C GLY A 167 -3.70 16.03 -2.18
N ASN A 168 -2.94 17.04 -2.61
CA ASN A 168 -2.14 16.95 -3.85
C ASN A 168 -1.06 15.88 -3.77
N LEU A 169 -0.43 15.71 -2.61
CA LEU A 169 0.55 14.66 -2.37
C LEU A 169 -0.08 13.26 -2.48
N LEU A 170 -1.28 13.08 -1.91
CA LEU A 170 -2.03 11.82 -2.02
C LEU A 170 -2.48 11.55 -3.46
N LEU A 171 -2.89 12.58 -4.21
CA LEU A 171 -3.22 12.45 -5.63
C LEU A 171 -1.99 12.12 -6.49
N ALA A 172 -0.82 12.66 -6.16
CA ALA A 172 0.43 12.23 -6.79
C ALA A 172 0.73 10.76 -6.47
N ALA A 173 0.52 10.33 -5.23
CA ALA A 173 0.62 8.91 -4.85
C ALA A 173 -0.39 8.04 -5.60
N THR A 174 -1.63 8.51 -5.85
CA THR A 174 -2.59 7.85 -6.73
C THR A 174 -2.04 7.68 -8.14
N GLY A 175 -1.43 8.71 -8.72
CA GLY A 175 -0.83 8.63 -10.06
C GLY A 175 0.29 7.59 -10.13
N VAL A 176 1.19 7.58 -9.15
CA VAL A 176 2.23 6.55 -9.03
C VAL A 176 1.62 5.16 -8.88
N PHE A 177 0.57 5.03 -8.06
CA PHE A 177 -0.11 3.76 -7.84
C PHE A 177 -0.84 3.25 -9.09
N ALA A 178 -1.43 4.13 -9.88
CA ALA A 178 -2.07 3.77 -11.15
C ALA A 178 -1.04 3.20 -12.15
N VAL A 179 0.12 3.85 -12.29
CA VAL A 179 1.22 3.34 -13.14
C VAL A 179 1.73 2.01 -12.60
N SER A 180 1.93 1.92 -11.28
CA SER A 180 2.30 0.67 -10.62
C SER A 180 1.31 -0.45 -10.98
N LEU A 181 0.02 -0.21 -10.78
CA LEU A 181 -1.03 -1.21 -11.00
C LEU A 181 -1.13 -1.64 -12.45
N ALA A 182 -0.94 -0.71 -13.39
CA ALA A 182 -0.84 -1.04 -14.80
C ALA A 182 0.31 -2.02 -15.08
N LEU A 183 1.49 -1.79 -14.51
CA LEU A 183 2.64 -2.69 -14.64
C LEU A 183 2.38 -4.05 -14.00
N ARG A 184 1.72 -4.12 -12.84
CA ARG A 184 1.32 -5.40 -12.24
C ARG A 184 0.33 -6.15 -13.12
N THR A 185 -0.67 -5.47 -13.67
CA THR A 185 -1.69 -6.08 -14.52
C THR A 185 -1.12 -6.53 -15.87
N ALA A 186 -0.10 -5.82 -16.38
CA ALA A 186 0.58 -6.16 -17.61
C ALA A 186 1.58 -7.32 -17.49
N ASP A 187 1.94 -7.74 -16.26
CA ASP A 187 2.96 -8.77 -16.01
C ASP A 187 2.66 -10.06 -16.78
N LEU A 188 1.65 -10.82 -16.36
CA LEU A 188 1.29 -12.10 -17.00
C LEU A 188 1.08 -12.03 -18.53
N PRO A 189 0.38 -11.02 -19.07
CA PRO A 189 0.26 -10.85 -20.52
C PRO A 189 1.59 -10.69 -21.27
N LEU A 190 2.65 -10.20 -20.62
CA LEU A 190 3.94 -9.90 -21.25
C LEU A 190 4.96 -11.05 -21.14
N CYS A 191 4.69 -12.13 -20.39
CA CYS A 191 5.68 -13.18 -20.10
C CYS A 191 6.36 -13.75 -21.36
N ALA A 192 5.61 -13.90 -22.45
CA ALA A 192 6.14 -14.47 -23.71
C ALA A 192 7.23 -13.60 -24.38
N THR A 193 7.23 -12.29 -24.12
CA THR A 193 8.15 -11.32 -24.73
C THR A 193 9.14 -10.73 -23.74
N ALA A 194 8.77 -10.67 -22.46
CA ALA A 194 9.62 -10.23 -21.36
C ALA A 194 9.47 -11.24 -20.20
N PRO A 195 10.23 -12.35 -20.19
CA PRO A 195 10.10 -13.41 -19.18
C PRO A 195 10.40 -12.93 -17.74
N VAL A 196 11.21 -11.88 -17.59
CA VAL A 196 11.47 -11.23 -16.30
C VAL A 196 10.25 -10.48 -15.75
N GLY A 197 9.25 -10.21 -16.58
CA GLY A 197 8.04 -9.50 -16.21
C GLY A 197 8.26 -8.02 -15.86
N THR A 198 7.26 -7.46 -15.19
CA THR A 198 7.16 -6.06 -14.76
C THR A 198 6.82 -5.95 -13.26
N HIS A 199 6.55 -7.06 -12.59
CA HIS A 199 6.11 -7.09 -11.21
C HIS A 199 7.13 -6.48 -10.21
N PHE A 200 8.43 -6.61 -10.45
CA PHE A 200 9.44 -5.99 -9.59
C PHE A 200 9.34 -4.45 -9.57
N VAL A 201 8.90 -3.83 -10.68
CA VAL A 201 8.67 -2.38 -10.77
C VAL A 201 7.44 -2.00 -9.95
N TRP A 202 6.43 -2.87 -9.87
CA TRP A 202 5.28 -2.69 -8.99
C TRP A 202 5.71 -2.58 -7.52
N HIS A 203 6.68 -3.37 -7.06
CA HIS A 203 7.20 -3.24 -5.68
C HIS A 203 7.84 -1.87 -5.44
N VAL A 204 8.72 -1.46 -6.33
CA VAL A 204 9.45 -0.18 -6.19
C VAL A 204 8.47 0.99 -6.17
N LEU A 205 7.50 1.03 -7.09
CA LEU A 205 6.51 2.09 -7.14
C LEU A 205 5.54 2.03 -5.95
N ASN A 206 5.14 0.85 -5.47
CA ASN A 206 4.32 0.75 -4.27
C ASN A 206 5.05 1.19 -3.00
N ALA A 207 6.35 0.92 -2.89
CA ALA A 207 7.16 1.46 -1.79
C ALA A 207 7.11 2.98 -1.76
N VAL A 208 7.17 3.63 -2.94
CA VAL A 208 6.99 5.07 -3.08
C VAL A 208 5.58 5.50 -2.67
N VAL A 209 4.52 4.81 -3.10
CA VAL A 209 3.13 5.13 -2.72
C VAL A 209 2.96 5.11 -1.20
N LEU A 210 3.38 4.03 -0.54
CA LEU A 210 3.28 3.88 0.91
C LEU A 210 4.13 4.91 1.65
N PHE A 211 5.32 5.23 1.12
CA PHE A 211 6.17 6.31 1.62
C PHE A 211 5.45 7.65 1.57
N LEU A 212 4.84 8.01 0.44
CA LEU A 212 4.13 9.29 0.28
C LEU A 212 2.94 9.40 1.23
N VAL A 213 2.21 8.31 1.46
CA VAL A 213 1.11 8.26 2.44
C VAL A 213 1.62 8.47 3.87
N GLY A 214 2.66 7.72 4.27
CA GLY A 214 3.29 7.87 5.60
C GLY A 214 3.89 9.26 5.80
N TYR A 215 4.54 9.79 4.76
CA TYR A 215 5.12 11.12 4.73
C TYR A 215 4.06 12.22 4.86
N ALA A 216 2.92 12.08 4.18
CA ALA A 216 1.80 13.03 4.32
C ALA A 216 1.34 13.13 5.79
N VAL A 217 1.19 11.99 6.47
CA VAL A 217 0.81 11.93 7.89
C VAL A 217 1.90 12.54 8.78
N LEU A 218 3.16 12.16 8.58
CA LEU A 218 4.32 12.72 9.29
C LEU A 218 4.34 14.25 9.21
N ARG A 219 4.31 14.79 7.99
CA ARG A 219 4.37 16.24 7.73
C ARG A 219 3.14 16.95 8.27
N ARG A 220 1.96 16.32 8.18
CA ARG A 220 0.74 16.87 8.77
C ARG A 220 0.83 16.95 10.28
N TRP A 221 1.32 15.90 10.93
CA TRP A 221 1.56 15.89 12.37
C TRP A 221 2.54 17.01 12.76
N GLN A 222 3.67 17.15 12.06
CA GLN A 222 4.66 18.21 12.31
C GLN A 222 4.06 19.63 12.33
N ARG A 223 3.06 19.88 11.48
CA ARG A 223 2.35 21.17 11.40
C ARG A 223 1.21 21.33 12.42
N THR A 224 0.86 20.29 13.17
CA THR A 224 -0.12 20.41 14.26
C THR A 224 0.55 21.03 15.48
N PRO A 225 0.01 22.12 16.05
CA PRO A 225 0.50 22.67 17.31
C PRO A 225 0.52 21.61 18.42
N PRO A 226 1.50 21.65 19.35
CA PRO A 226 1.41 20.89 20.59
C PRO A 226 0.09 21.24 21.28
N ARG A 227 -0.58 20.21 21.83
CA ARG A 227 -1.72 20.42 22.73
C ARG A 227 -1.23 20.52 24.15
#